data_AF-A0A959RZQ2-F1
#
_entry.id   AF-A0A959RZQ2-F1
#
_cell.length_a   1.000
_cell.length_b   1.000
_cell.length_c   1.000
_cell.angle_alpha   90.00
_cell.angle_beta   90.00
_cell.angle_gamma   90.00
#
_symmetry.space_group_name_H-M   'P 1'
#
loop_
_entity.id
_entity.type
_entity.pdbx_description
1 polymer ?
#
loop_
_entity_poly.entity_id
_entity_poly.type
_entity_poly.pdbx_seq_one_letter_code
_entity_poly.pdbx_strand_id
1 'polypeptide(L)'
;MSKVMQRKADAKRETNETKILVSVNIEGTGESNIQTGVGFFDHMLEQIAKHANIDLNIKVDGDLHVDEHHTVEDVGITLGEVLLKALGDKKGIQRYGFYVPMDESIALCVIDLGGRFHLNFKAKFKRNNVGEFPTELTEEFFRGLASG
;
A
#
# COMPACT_ATOMS: atom_id res chain seq x y z
N MET A 1 0.56 -25.24 -23.21
CA MET A 1 0.13 -24.71 -21.88
C MET A 1 1.09 -23.59 -21.51
N SER A 2 0.63 -22.34 -21.55
CA SER A 2 1.44 -21.21 -21.09
C SER A 2 1.65 -21.33 -19.58
N LYS A 3 2.91 -21.32 -19.15
CA LYS A 3 3.29 -21.25 -17.74
C LYS A 3 2.58 -20.03 -17.14
N VAL A 4 1.63 -20.24 -16.22
CA VAL A 4 1.00 -19.13 -15.47
C VAL A 4 2.14 -18.50 -14.67
N MET A 5 2.56 -17.31 -15.10
CA MET A 5 3.60 -16.57 -14.42
C MET A 5 2.99 -16.08 -13.10
N GLN A 6 3.52 -16.56 -11.96
CA GLN A 6 3.03 -16.12 -10.65
C GLN A 6 3.15 -14.60 -10.55
N ARG A 7 2.06 -13.94 -10.13
CA ARG A 7 2.03 -12.49 -9.92
C ARG A 7 2.69 -12.11 -8.62
N LYS A 8 4.01 -12.25 -8.61
CA LYS A 8 4.88 -11.96 -7.48
C LYS A 8 5.95 -10.97 -7.89
N ALA A 9 6.25 -10.05 -6.99
CA ALA A 9 7.35 -9.13 -7.17
C ALA A 9 7.91 -8.70 -5.82
N ASP A 10 9.17 -8.27 -5.85
CA ASP A 10 9.84 -7.61 -4.75
C ASP A 10 10.64 -6.41 -5.26
N ALA A 11 10.89 -5.47 -4.36
CA ALA A 11 11.77 -4.34 -4.56
C ALA A 11 12.48 -3.98 -3.24
N LYS A 12 13.64 -3.34 -3.40
CA LYS A 12 14.35 -2.67 -2.33
C LYS A 12 14.56 -1.22 -2.74
N ARG A 13 14.25 -0.30 -1.84
CA ARG A 13 14.46 1.14 -2.02
C ARG A 13 15.29 1.65 -0.85
N GLU A 14 16.28 2.48 -1.13
CA GLU A 14 17.19 3.03 -0.12
C GLU A 14 17.45 4.50 -0.46
N THR A 15 17.16 5.38 0.49
CA THR A 15 17.47 6.81 0.46
C THR A 15 18.30 7.17 1.70
N ASN A 16 18.46 8.46 1.99
CA ASN A 16 19.12 8.87 3.24
C ASN A 16 18.17 8.75 4.45
N GLU A 17 16.87 8.78 4.19
CA GLU A 17 15.78 8.81 5.17
C GLU A 17 15.25 7.40 5.46
N THR A 18 15.12 6.55 4.43
CA THR A 18 14.51 5.22 4.57
C THR A 18 15.24 4.10 3.83
N LYS A 19 15.15 2.89 4.37
CA LYS A 19 15.55 1.64 3.72
C LYS A 19 14.40 0.65 3.80
N ILE A 20 13.86 0.33 2.63
CA ILE A 20 12.61 -0.41 2.50
C ILE A 20 12.82 -1.69 1.70
N LEU A 21 12.23 -2.78 2.18
CA LEU A 21 12.06 -4.03 1.44
C LEU A 21 10.58 -4.36 1.39
N VAL A 22 10.05 -4.48 0.17
CA VAL A 22 8.66 -4.89 -0.07
C VAL A 22 8.65 -6.12 -0.96
N SER A 23 7.79 -7.09 -0.64
CA SER A 23 7.45 -8.21 -1.51
C SER A 23 5.95 -8.47 -1.49
N VAL A 24 5.37 -8.69 -2.67
CA VAL A 24 3.93 -8.94 -2.88
C VAL A 24 3.74 -10.27 -3.61
N ASN A 25 2.73 -11.02 -3.18
CA ASN A 25 2.08 -12.07 -3.97
C ASN A 25 0.60 -11.72 -4.18
N ILE A 26 0.23 -11.34 -5.41
CA ILE A 26 -1.18 -11.00 -5.73
C ILE A 26 -2.10 -12.22 -5.61
N GLU A 27 -1.57 -13.42 -5.88
CA GLU A 27 -2.30 -14.69 -5.75
C GLU A 27 -2.02 -15.32 -4.38
N GLY A 28 -2.28 -14.54 -3.32
CA GLY A 28 -1.97 -14.89 -1.95
C GLY A 28 -3.15 -15.48 -1.17
N THR A 29 -2.97 -15.49 0.14
CA THR A 29 -3.93 -15.99 1.15
C THR A 29 -4.26 -14.94 2.22
N GLY A 30 -3.70 -13.74 2.07
CA GLY A 30 -3.83 -12.66 3.04
C GLY A 30 -2.81 -12.74 4.18
N GLU A 31 -1.70 -13.47 4.00
CA GLU A 31 -0.60 -13.50 4.98
C GLU A 31 0.20 -12.19 4.91
N SER A 32 0.54 -11.63 6.08
CA SER A 32 1.34 -10.41 6.13
C SER A 32 2.43 -10.45 7.19
N ASN A 33 3.58 -9.87 6.86
CA ASN A 33 4.67 -9.57 7.79
C ASN A 33 5.08 -8.11 7.61
N ILE A 34 4.53 -7.22 8.43
CA ILE A 34 4.67 -5.77 8.30
C ILE A 34 5.44 -5.21 9.48
N GLN A 35 6.51 -4.47 9.20
CA GLN A 35 7.37 -3.84 10.18
C GLN A 35 7.80 -2.47 9.63
N THR A 36 6.91 -1.47 9.72
CA THR A 36 7.23 -0.08 9.35
C THR A 36 7.77 0.73 10.52
N GLY A 37 7.51 0.28 11.75
CA GLY A 37 7.81 1.01 12.97
C GLY A 37 6.69 1.96 13.42
N VAL A 38 5.61 2.09 12.64
CA VAL A 38 4.44 2.90 12.97
C VAL A 38 3.23 1.97 13.15
N GLY A 39 2.87 1.66 14.40
CA GLY A 39 1.96 0.55 14.70
C GLY A 39 0.56 0.64 14.07
N PHE A 40 -0.02 1.85 13.97
CA PHE A 40 -1.31 2.01 13.28
C PHE A 40 -1.19 1.83 11.77
N PHE A 41 -0.07 2.25 11.17
CA PHE A 41 0.18 2.05 9.74
C PHE A 41 0.43 0.58 9.41
N ASP A 42 1.17 -0.14 10.26
CA ASP A 42 1.32 -1.59 10.18
C ASP A 42 -0.04 -2.28 10.14
N HIS A 43 -0.93 -1.91 11.06
CA HIS A 43 -2.29 -2.45 11.10
C HIS A 43 -3.09 -2.17 9.82
N MET A 44 -2.99 -0.97 9.24
CA MET A 44 -3.67 -0.65 7.98
C MET A 44 -3.16 -1.49 6.80
N LEU A 45 -1.84 -1.73 6.73
CA LEU A 45 -1.23 -2.57 5.68
C LEU A 45 -1.62 -4.06 5.85
N GLU A 46 -1.73 -4.56 7.08
CA GLU A 46 -2.27 -5.89 7.37
C GLU A 46 -3.72 -6.02 6.89
N GLN A 47 -4.56 -5.00 7.10
CA GLN A 47 -5.94 -5.00 6.59
C GLN A 47 -5.98 -5.04 5.06
N ILE A 48 -5.08 -4.31 4.38
CA ILE A 48 -4.97 -4.38 2.91
C ILE A 48 -4.63 -5.80 2.47
N ALA A 49 -3.60 -6.43 3.07
CA ALA A 49 -3.21 -7.79 2.73
C ALA A 49 -4.38 -8.77 2.94
N LYS A 50 -5.03 -8.69 4.10
CA LYS A 50 -6.13 -9.57 4.49
C LYS A 50 -7.33 -9.46 3.57
N HIS A 51 -7.77 -8.24 3.24
CA HIS A 51 -9.00 -8.01 2.49
C HIS A 51 -8.80 -8.03 0.97
N ALA A 52 -7.60 -7.77 0.48
CA ALA A 52 -7.26 -7.99 -0.93
C ALA A 52 -6.90 -9.45 -1.24
N ASN A 53 -6.74 -10.30 -0.19
CA ASN A 53 -6.29 -11.68 -0.31
C ASN A 53 -4.94 -11.80 -1.05
N ILE A 54 -4.00 -10.92 -0.69
CA ILE A 54 -2.63 -10.88 -1.19
C ILE A 54 -1.66 -11.16 -0.05
N ASP A 55 -0.51 -11.77 -0.34
CA ASP A 55 0.54 -11.89 0.67
C ASP A 55 1.46 -10.67 0.61
N LEU A 56 1.78 -10.08 1.75
CA LEU A 56 2.50 -8.82 1.84
C LEU A 56 3.62 -8.89 2.90
N ASN A 57 4.86 -8.66 2.50
CA ASN A 57 5.96 -8.49 3.45
C ASN A 57 6.61 -7.12 3.22
N ILE A 58 6.61 -6.29 4.26
CA ILE A 58 7.14 -4.93 4.26
C ILE A 58 8.05 -4.79 5.48
N LYS A 59 9.30 -4.41 5.24
CA LYS A 59 10.27 -4.09 6.28
C LYS A 59 10.86 -2.72 6.00
N VAL A 60 10.86 -1.86 7.00
CA VAL A 60 11.38 -0.49 6.90
C VAL A 60 12.34 -0.26 8.04
N ASP A 61 13.47 0.37 7.70
CA ASP A 61 14.32 1.10 8.62
C ASP A 61 14.24 2.57 8.20
N GLY A 62 13.56 3.38 9.01
CA GLY A 62 13.20 4.76 8.68
C GLY A 62 13.58 5.73 9.80
N ASP A 63 13.68 7.00 9.45
CA ASP A 63 14.08 8.10 10.33
C ASP A 63 12.96 8.57 11.29
N LEU A 64 12.25 7.65 11.96
CA LEU A 64 11.12 7.93 12.86
C LEU A 64 11.42 8.86 14.06
N HIS A 65 12.70 9.22 14.26
CA HIS A 65 13.11 10.25 15.22
C HIS A 65 12.86 11.68 14.72
N VAL A 66 12.67 11.86 13.41
CA VAL A 66 12.22 13.10 12.77
C VAL A 66 10.69 13.15 12.84
N ASP A 67 10.04 12.30 12.06
CA ASP A 67 8.61 11.98 12.09
C ASP A 67 8.36 10.72 11.23
N GLU A 68 7.10 10.35 11.05
CA GLU A 68 6.68 9.19 10.25
C GLU A 68 6.42 9.49 8.76
N HIS A 69 6.58 10.74 8.31
CA HIS A 69 6.23 11.18 6.95
C HIS A 69 7.01 10.42 5.89
N HIS A 70 8.35 10.42 5.95
CA HIS A 70 9.19 9.75 4.96
C HIS A 70 8.91 8.24 4.91
N THR A 71 8.72 7.62 6.08
CA THR A 71 8.39 6.20 6.19
C THR A 71 7.08 5.87 5.47
N VAL A 72 6.02 6.65 5.71
CA VAL A 72 4.71 6.39 5.10
C VAL A 72 4.71 6.66 3.59
N GLU A 73 5.30 7.76 3.16
CA GLU A 73 5.43 8.14 1.74
C GLU A 73 6.21 7.07 0.96
N ASP A 74 7.41 6.73 1.43
CA ASP A 74 8.32 5.82 0.71
C ASP A 74 7.80 4.38 0.70
N VAL A 75 7.06 3.95 1.73
CA VAL A 75 6.33 2.68 1.70
C VAL A 75 5.24 2.71 0.63
N GLY A 76 4.49 3.81 0.53
CA GLY A 76 3.49 4.00 -0.53
C GLY A 76 4.10 3.85 -1.92
N ILE A 77 5.17 4.60 -2.21
CA ILE A 77 5.88 4.55 -3.50
C ILE A 77 6.38 3.13 -3.80
N THR A 78 7.13 2.53 -2.86
CA THR A 78 7.75 1.21 -3.08
C THR A 78 6.70 0.12 -3.26
N LEU A 79 5.58 0.20 -2.51
CA LEU A 79 4.47 -0.75 -2.66
C LEU A 79 3.78 -0.60 -4.02
N GLY A 80 3.58 0.63 -4.51
CA GLY A 80 3.04 0.91 -5.84
C GLY A 80 3.87 0.27 -6.95
N GLU A 81 5.19 0.51 -6.93
CA GLU A 81 6.14 -0.06 -7.89
C GLU A 81 6.09 -1.59 -7.91
N VAL A 82 6.05 -2.22 -6.72
CA VAL A 82 6.01 -3.68 -6.58
C VAL A 82 4.68 -4.24 -7.07
N LEU A 83 3.56 -3.60 -6.78
CA LEU A 83 2.25 -4.00 -7.29
C LEU A 83 2.20 -3.90 -8.81
N LEU A 84 2.69 -2.80 -9.39
CA LEU A 84 2.76 -2.62 -10.84
C LEU A 84 3.62 -3.70 -11.49
N LYS A 85 4.78 -4.02 -10.91
CA LYS A 85 5.66 -5.10 -11.35
C LYS A 85 4.98 -6.48 -11.26
N ALA A 86 4.29 -6.77 -10.16
CA ALA A 86 3.58 -8.02 -9.97
C ALA A 86 2.37 -8.19 -10.92
N LEU A 87 1.72 -7.09 -11.31
CA LEU A 87 0.59 -7.10 -12.24
C LEU A 87 0.98 -7.42 -13.70
N GLY A 88 2.24 -7.21 -14.08
CA GLY A 88 2.76 -7.55 -15.41
C GLY A 88 2.01 -6.85 -16.55
N ASP A 89 1.57 -7.61 -17.56
CA ASP A 89 0.87 -7.07 -18.73
C ASP A 89 -0.61 -6.72 -18.49
N LYS A 90 -1.11 -6.95 -17.26
CA LYS A 90 -2.47 -6.64 -16.81
C LYS A 90 -3.58 -7.32 -17.62
N LYS A 91 -3.27 -8.30 -18.48
CA LYS A 91 -4.32 -8.97 -19.28
C LYS A 91 -5.15 -9.90 -18.42
N GLY A 92 -6.46 -9.91 -18.69
CA GLY A 92 -7.41 -10.81 -18.04
C GLY A 92 -7.73 -10.48 -16.57
N ILE A 93 -7.44 -9.25 -16.11
CA ILE A 93 -7.78 -8.82 -14.74
C ILE A 93 -9.08 -8.03 -14.70
N GLN A 94 -9.78 -8.10 -13.56
CA GLN A 94 -10.83 -7.15 -13.26
C GLN A 94 -10.19 -5.79 -12.97
N ARG A 95 -10.48 -4.81 -13.83
CA ARG A 95 -9.80 -3.51 -13.85
C ARG A 95 -10.33 -2.49 -12.83
N TYR A 96 -11.57 -2.66 -12.38
CA TYR A 96 -12.31 -1.69 -11.56
C TYR A 96 -12.69 -2.27 -10.18
N GLY A 97 -12.50 -1.45 -9.12
CA GLY A 97 -12.59 -1.82 -7.69
C GLY A 97 -13.64 -1.06 -6.84
N PHE A 98 -13.67 -1.33 -5.53
CA PHE A 98 -14.85 -1.52 -4.66
C PHE A 98 -15.02 -0.52 -3.47
N TYR A 99 -16.06 -0.74 -2.64
CA TYR A 99 -16.38 0.04 -1.43
C TYR A 99 -16.42 -0.85 -0.16
N VAL A 100 -16.15 -0.27 1.01
CA VAL A 100 -16.13 -0.96 2.32
C VAL A 100 -16.84 -0.12 3.39
N PRO A 101 -17.87 -0.66 4.08
CA PRO A 101 -18.43 -0.06 5.28
C PRO A 101 -17.69 -0.52 6.55
N MET A 102 -17.59 0.35 7.55
CA MET A 102 -17.16 0.02 8.91
C MET A 102 -17.93 0.91 9.91
N ASP A 103 -18.79 0.28 10.71
CA ASP A 103 -19.72 0.94 11.63
C ASP A 103 -20.50 2.09 10.96
N GLU A 104 -20.40 3.33 11.47
CA GLU A 104 -21.05 4.51 10.89
C GLU A 104 -20.34 5.10 9.66
N SER A 105 -19.17 4.57 9.31
CA SER A 105 -18.31 5.07 8.24
C SER A 105 -18.43 4.23 6.96
N ILE A 106 -18.34 4.89 5.80
CA ILE A 106 -18.28 4.25 4.49
C ILE A 106 -17.09 4.80 3.72
N ALA A 107 -16.22 3.91 3.24
CA ALA A 107 -15.12 4.24 2.35
C ALA A 107 -15.40 3.70 0.94
N LEU A 108 -15.21 4.54 -0.08
CA LEU A 108 -15.32 4.17 -1.49
C LEU A 108 -13.96 4.33 -2.16
N CYS A 109 -13.42 3.26 -2.74
CA CYS A 109 -12.16 3.27 -3.46
C CYS A 109 -12.37 2.79 -4.91
N VAL A 110 -12.43 3.73 -5.85
CA VAL A 110 -12.55 3.40 -7.28
C VAL A 110 -11.16 3.37 -7.89
N ILE A 111 -10.76 2.19 -8.37
CA ILE A 111 -9.44 1.94 -8.94
C ILE A 111 -9.55 1.75 -10.46
N ASP A 112 -8.60 2.30 -11.20
CA ASP A 112 -8.37 2.01 -12.63
C ASP A 112 -6.90 1.60 -12.83
N LEU A 113 -6.65 0.33 -13.15
CA LEU A 113 -5.31 -0.19 -13.47
C LEU A 113 -4.85 0.17 -14.90
N GLY A 114 -5.11 1.41 -15.33
CA GLY A 114 -4.94 1.93 -16.69
C GLY A 114 -3.54 2.44 -17.05
N GLY A 115 -2.61 2.46 -16.10
CA GLY A 115 -1.21 2.86 -16.32
C GLY A 115 -0.93 4.36 -16.38
N ARG A 116 -1.90 5.20 -15.99
CA ARG A 116 -1.70 6.64 -15.76
C ARG A 116 -1.94 6.93 -14.29
N PHE A 117 -0.98 7.56 -13.65
CA PHE A 117 -1.14 8.02 -12.28
C PHE A 117 -2.23 9.10 -12.20
N HIS A 118 -3.15 8.92 -11.26
CA HIS A 118 -4.07 9.93 -10.79
C HIS A 118 -4.59 9.53 -9.41
N LEU A 119 -4.67 10.49 -8.49
CA LEU A 119 -5.31 10.33 -7.19
C LEU A 119 -6.34 11.44 -6.99
N ASN A 120 -7.55 11.06 -6.61
CA ASN A 120 -8.57 11.98 -6.11
C ASN A 120 -8.97 11.52 -4.72
N PHE A 121 -8.40 12.17 -3.70
CA PHE A 121 -8.61 11.81 -2.31
C PHE A 121 -9.64 12.74 -1.67
N LYS A 122 -10.73 12.15 -1.14
CA LYS A 122 -11.82 12.88 -0.49
C LYS A 122 -12.21 12.19 0.81
N ALA A 123 -11.32 12.21 1.78
CA ALA A 123 -11.61 11.79 3.15
C ALA A 123 -11.62 12.99 4.09
N LYS A 124 -12.39 12.91 5.17
CA LYS A 124 -12.42 13.91 6.24
C LYS A 124 -12.09 13.21 7.55
N PHE A 125 -10.96 13.57 8.14
CA PHE A 125 -10.56 13.08 9.45
C PHE A 125 -10.87 14.15 10.50
N LYS A 126 -11.52 13.75 11.60
CA LYS A 126 -11.88 14.67 12.71
C LYS A 126 -10.76 14.83 13.73
N ARG A 127 -9.84 13.87 13.77
CA ARG A 127 -8.68 13.84 14.68
C ARG A 127 -7.43 13.99 13.84
N ASN A 128 -6.41 14.62 14.39
CA ASN A 128 -5.13 14.80 13.69
C ASN A 128 -4.31 13.51 13.63
N ASN A 129 -4.46 12.62 14.62
CA ASN A 129 -3.70 11.39 14.75
C ASN A 129 -4.57 10.22 15.23
N VAL A 130 -4.17 9.00 14.85
CA VAL A 130 -4.65 7.73 15.40
C VAL A 130 -3.45 6.93 15.90
N GLY A 131 -3.30 6.83 17.22
CA GLY A 131 -2.03 6.40 17.79
C GLY A 131 -0.93 7.39 17.43
N GLU A 132 0.18 6.88 16.89
CA GLU A 132 1.31 7.68 16.42
C GLU A 132 1.16 8.16 14.96
N PHE A 133 0.16 7.67 14.23
CA PHE A 133 -0.01 7.99 12.81
C PHE A 133 -0.83 9.27 12.60
N PRO A 134 -0.29 10.34 11.99
CA PRO A 134 -1.08 11.49 11.59
C PRO A 134 -2.00 11.14 10.43
N THR A 135 -3.26 11.53 10.54
CA THR A 135 -4.28 11.18 9.55
C THR A 135 -4.05 11.82 8.18
N GLU A 136 -3.30 12.94 8.12
CA GLU A 136 -2.94 13.59 6.86
C GLU A 136 -2.07 12.70 5.96
N LEU A 137 -1.24 11.84 6.56
CA LEU A 137 -0.38 10.92 5.81
C LEU A 137 -1.15 9.80 5.10
N THR A 138 -2.45 9.65 5.40
CA THR A 138 -3.30 8.73 4.64
C THR A 138 -3.33 9.13 3.16
N GLU A 139 -3.44 10.43 2.86
CA GLU A 139 -3.45 10.90 1.47
C GLU A 139 -2.07 10.69 0.82
N GLU A 140 -0.99 10.98 1.55
CA GLU A 140 0.37 10.85 1.03
C GLU A 140 0.75 9.39 0.76
N PHE A 141 0.33 8.44 1.62
CA PHE A 141 0.44 7.02 1.34
C PHE A 141 -0.22 6.64 0.00
N PHE A 142 -1.47 7.05 -0.21
CA PHE A 142 -2.18 6.73 -1.46
C PHE A 142 -1.60 7.47 -2.66
N ARG A 143 -1.00 8.66 -2.47
CA ARG A 143 -0.31 9.40 -3.52
C ARG A 143 0.93 8.63 -3.97
N GLY A 144 1.75 8.18 -3.02
CA GLY A 144 2.88 7.29 -3.27
C GLY A 144 2.44 6.02 -3.99
N LEU A 145 1.44 5.32 -3.44
CA LEU A 145 0.91 4.06 -3.98
C LEU A 145 0.42 4.16 -5.42
N ALA A 146 -0.23 5.25 -5.79
CA ALA A 146 -0.73 5.44 -7.15
C ALA A 146 0.37 5.88 -8.13
N SER A 147 1.45 6.50 -7.63
CA SER A 147 2.53 7.07 -8.43
C SER A 147 3.65 6.08 -8.79
N GLY A 148 3.89 5.09 -7.92
CA GLY A 148 4.80 3.96 -8.17
C GLY A 148 4.22 2.93 -9.13
#